data_AF-A0AAU4VVC6-F1
#
_entry.id   AF-A0AAU4VVC6-F1
#
_cell.length_a   1.000
_cell.length_b   1.000
_cell.length_c   1.000
_cell.angle_alpha   90.00
_cell.angle_beta   90.00
_cell.angle_gamma   90.00
#
_symmetry.space_group_name_H-M   'P 1'
#
loop_
_entity.id
_entity.type
_entity.pdbx_description
1 polymer ?
#
loop_
_entity_poly.entity_id
_entity_poly.type
_entity_poly.pdbx_seq_one_letter_code
_entity_poly.pdbx_strand_id
1 'polypeptide(L)'
;MSQKGHKRRLKPSHKILAAMSALVLGGGGVVLVSQGAFAGQDSRTAPVTATIDCPDVGDKLNNVPDQSRGQVDKNLAQLDTQVADAYKQLSSGQAKSDALLGGLKQQRSKTITALSDTLGKAGAKPTGLDALSKCVMKEAAAADPAPANGAQGAAAQGAAAQAAPQAKGGPARSDFVAIGNVKPNVRKPAAGGGASTGSLAVQCGRNENNHFNPDNVIVAPGVSNGAHHMHDYVGNKITDAFSTNNSLAAAGTTCTNGDQSAYYWPVLRLRDGKTEKDAKAPGGGQDANIGTILKPKQVTIEFKGSPVSKVTAMPRFMRIITGDAKALTNGNGNANASWSCTGFENRQLKDKYPVCPKGSDVVRTFNFQSCWDGKNIDSANHRTHVAFADANGNCKKGFKAIPQLVQRIVYSVPAGSQFAVDSFPEQLHKPATDHGDFINVMSNGLMANAVNCINGGRACR
;
A
#
# COMPACT_ATOMS: atom_id res chain seq x y z
N MET A 1 12.34 -48.08 -42.53
CA MET A 1 13.68 -47.43 -42.64
C MET A 1 13.97 -46.78 -41.29
N SER A 2 14.36 -47.51 -40.25
CA SER A 2 15.73 -47.86 -39.84
C SER A 2 16.75 -46.73 -40.02
N GLN A 3 17.17 -46.08 -38.91
CA GLN A 3 18.48 -46.35 -38.31
C GLN A 3 18.65 -45.67 -36.94
N LYS A 4 19.38 -46.39 -36.07
CA LYS A 4 19.77 -46.10 -34.68
C LYS A 4 21.13 -45.38 -34.61
N GLY A 5 21.44 -44.80 -33.45
CA GLY A 5 22.82 -44.60 -32.94
C GLY A 5 23.13 -43.13 -32.63
N HIS A 6 23.86 -42.73 -31.58
CA HIS A 6 24.68 -43.43 -30.60
C HIS A 6 24.85 -42.57 -29.32
N LYS A 7 24.95 -43.25 -28.16
CA LYS A 7 25.47 -42.69 -26.89
C LYS A 7 27.01 -42.59 -26.95
N ARG A 8 27.60 -41.55 -26.33
CA ARG A 8 28.97 -41.61 -25.80
C ARG A 8 29.05 -40.92 -24.43
N ARG A 9 29.43 -41.71 -23.42
CA ARG A 9 30.02 -41.28 -22.14
C ARG A 9 31.53 -41.13 -22.34
N LEU A 10 32.17 -40.23 -21.59
CA LEU A 10 33.53 -40.36 -21.07
C LEU A 10 33.63 -39.50 -19.78
N LYS A 11 34.21 -40.07 -18.71
CA LYS A 11 34.52 -39.42 -17.42
C LYS A 11 36.07 -39.20 -17.32
N PRO A 12 36.69 -38.99 -16.13
CA PRO A 12 37.34 -37.73 -15.75
C PRO A 12 38.86 -37.88 -15.51
N SER A 13 39.58 -36.77 -15.35
CA SER A 13 40.92 -36.67 -14.74
C SER A 13 41.39 -35.21 -14.81
N HIS A 14 42.20 -34.59 -13.96
CA HIS A 14 43.07 -35.00 -12.86
C HIS A 14 43.04 -33.95 -11.74
N LYS A 15 43.36 -34.42 -10.53
CA LYS A 15 43.70 -33.63 -9.34
C LYS A 15 45.08 -32.97 -9.53
N ILE A 16 45.25 -31.71 -9.10
CA ILE A 16 46.53 -31.20 -8.59
C ILE A 16 46.26 -30.46 -7.28
N LEU A 17 47.06 -30.80 -6.28
CA LEU A 17 47.02 -30.35 -4.89
C LEU A 17 48.18 -29.36 -4.66
N ALA A 18 47.91 -28.37 -3.81
CA ALA A 18 48.80 -27.68 -2.88
C ALA A 18 49.91 -26.74 -3.40
N ALA A 19 49.85 -25.49 -2.93
CA ALA A 19 50.93 -24.91 -2.10
C ALA A 19 50.38 -23.74 -1.27
N MET A 20 50.40 -23.92 0.05
CA MET A 20 50.27 -22.85 1.04
C MET A 20 51.62 -22.15 1.20
N SER A 21 51.63 -20.83 1.28
CA SER A 21 52.71 -20.06 1.90
C SER A 21 52.13 -18.80 2.52
N ALA A 22 52.14 -18.77 3.85
CA ALA A 22 51.88 -17.59 4.65
C ALA A 22 53.12 -16.69 4.64
N LEU A 23 52.92 -15.38 4.47
CA LEU A 23 53.86 -14.38 4.98
C LEU A 23 53.06 -13.18 5.50
N VAL A 24 53.25 -12.90 6.78
CA VAL A 24 52.77 -11.74 7.55
C VAL A 24 53.67 -10.54 7.21
N LEU A 25 53.10 -9.32 7.12
CA LEU A 25 53.54 -8.09 7.79
C LEU A 25 52.91 -6.81 7.16
N GLY A 26 52.42 -5.92 8.04
CA GLY A 26 52.06 -4.51 7.77
C GLY A 26 50.63 -4.34 7.24
N GLY A 27 49.70 -3.63 7.87
CA GLY A 27 49.81 -2.45 8.72
C GLY A 27 48.72 -1.48 8.23
N GLY A 28 47.70 -1.20 9.03
CA GLY A 28 46.58 -0.35 8.64
C GLY A 28 45.38 -0.54 9.55
N GLY A 29 45.45 0.06 10.75
CA GLY A 29 44.46 -0.09 11.81
C GLY A 29 43.08 0.47 11.45
N VAL A 30 42.04 -0.31 11.79
CA VAL A 30 40.69 0.22 11.96
C VAL A 30 40.55 0.59 13.44
N VAL A 31 40.44 1.87 13.72
CA VAL A 31 40.13 2.38 15.06
C VAL A 31 38.66 2.05 15.36
N LEU A 32 38.44 1.02 16.17
CA LEU A 32 37.18 0.80 16.87
C LEU A 32 37.25 1.59 18.18
N VAL A 33 36.72 2.82 18.19
CA VAL A 33 36.43 3.50 19.46
C VAL A 33 35.15 2.86 20.01
N SER A 34 35.32 1.92 20.94
CA SER A 34 34.29 1.59 21.91
C SER A 34 34.53 2.46 23.14
N GLN A 35 33.60 3.36 23.42
CA GLN A 35 33.49 3.97 24.74
C GLN A 35 32.04 3.87 25.19
N GLY A 36 31.85 3.16 26.30
CA GLY A 36 30.67 3.29 27.14
C GLY A 36 31.07 4.03 28.41
N ALA A 37 30.23 4.98 28.83
CA ALA A 37 30.13 5.46 30.21
C ALA A 37 28.69 5.94 30.44
N PHE A 38 28.14 5.59 31.61
CA PHE A 38 26.76 5.81 32.04
C PHE A 38 26.59 7.13 32.81
N ALA A 39 25.31 7.54 32.92
CA ALA A 39 24.70 8.54 33.82
C ALA A 39 24.43 9.94 33.22
N GLY A 40 23.14 10.27 33.16
CA GLY A 40 22.59 11.58 32.77
C GLY A 40 21.28 11.41 32.02
N GLN A 41 20.17 11.92 32.56
CA GLN A 41 18.89 12.00 31.86
C GLN A 41 19.08 12.70 30.52
N ASP A 42 18.80 12.04 29.41
CA ASP A 42 18.56 12.77 28.17
C ASP A 42 17.57 12.03 27.27
N SER A 43 16.56 12.80 26.86
CA SER A 43 15.55 12.45 25.88
C SER A 43 16.22 11.86 24.64
N ARG A 44 16.05 10.55 24.42
CA ARG A 44 16.55 9.88 23.21
C ARG A 44 15.83 10.48 21.99
N THR A 45 16.43 11.49 21.36
CA THR A 45 16.07 11.92 20.01
C THR A 45 16.29 10.73 19.09
N ALA A 46 15.20 10.18 18.55
CA ALA A 46 15.26 9.12 17.56
C ALA A 46 16.14 9.58 16.38
N PRO A 47 17.00 8.71 15.81
CA PRO A 47 17.73 9.07 14.60
C PRO A 47 16.74 9.50 13.52
N VAL A 48 17.04 10.58 12.79
CA VAL A 48 16.21 11.10 11.70
C VAL A 48 16.82 10.62 10.37
N THR A 49 16.00 10.01 9.52
CA THR A 49 16.32 9.69 8.13
C THR A 49 15.71 10.74 7.20
N ALA A 50 16.30 10.94 6.01
CA ALA A 50 15.71 11.79 5.00
C ALA A 50 15.02 10.94 3.92
N THR A 51 13.87 11.40 3.43
CA THR A 51 13.17 10.89 2.25
C THR A 51 13.08 11.96 1.17
N ILE A 52 12.50 11.62 0.02
CA ILE A 52 12.31 12.51 -1.12
C ILE A 52 10.84 12.88 -1.21
N ASP A 53 10.56 14.19 -1.25
CA ASP A 53 9.23 14.73 -1.41
C ASP A 53 9.11 15.43 -2.77
N CYS A 54 8.21 14.93 -3.60
CA CYS A 54 7.96 15.42 -4.94
C CYS A 54 6.48 15.76 -5.07
N PRO A 55 6.12 16.93 -5.62
CA PRO A 55 4.72 17.25 -5.90
C PRO A 55 4.06 16.20 -6.79
N ASP A 56 2.85 15.78 -6.44
CA ASP A 56 2.05 14.86 -7.26
C ASP A 56 1.44 15.61 -8.45
N VAL A 57 1.76 15.14 -9.66
CA VAL A 57 1.26 15.73 -10.90
C VAL A 57 -0.21 15.34 -11.12
N GLY A 58 -0.60 14.14 -10.72
CA GLY A 58 -1.96 13.61 -10.89
C GLY A 58 -3.02 14.48 -10.20
N ASP A 59 -2.68 15.07 -9.05
CA ASP A 59 -3.55 15.99 -8.30
C ASP A 59 -3.89 17.28 -9.07
N LYS A 60 -3.12 17.63 -10.11
CA LYS A 60 -3.40 18.79 -10.97
C LYS A 60 -4.15 18.42 -12.25
N LEU A 61 -4.32 17.12 -12.54
CA LEU A 61 -4.96 16.64 -13.76
C LEU A 61 -6.46 16.42 -13.55
N ASN A 62 -7.22 17.52 -13.58
CA ASN A 62 -8.67 17.47 -13.37
C ASN A 62 -9.45 16.95 -14.58
N ASN A 63 -8.92 17.12 -15.79
CA ASN A 63 -9.57 16.74 -17.05
C ASN A 63 -8.55 16.05 -17.96
N VAL A 64 -8.59 14.72 -18.00
CA VAL A 64 -7.79 13.90 -18.92
C VAL A 64 -8.72 13.31 -19.98
N PRO A 65 -8.56 13.67 -21.27
CA PRO A 65 -9.34 13.08 -22.35
C PRO A 65 -9.20 11.56 -22.39
N ASP A 66 -10.28 10.84 -22.63
CA ASP A 66 -10.33 9.37 -22.60
C ASP A 66 -9.26 8.73 -23.50
N GLN A 67 -9.05 9.29 -24.70
CA GLN A 67 -8.04 8.86 -25.66
C GLN A 67 -6.58 9.04 -25.17
N SER A 68 -6.35 9.93 -24.22
CA SER A 68 -5.02 10.20 -23.65
C SER A 68 -4.75 9.46 -22.35
N ARG A 69 -5.78 8.95 -21.66
CA ARG A 69 -5.68 8.38 -20.30
C ARG A 69 -4.55 7.36 -20.19
N GLY A 70 -4.56 6.32 -21.01
CA GLY A 70 -3.53 5.27 -20.91
C GLY A 70 -2.09 5.75 -21.10
N GLN A 71 -1.85 6.82 -21.87
CA GLN A 71 -0.51 7.41 -21.99
C GLN A 71 -0.19 8.36 -20.83
N VAL A 72 -1.18 9.08 -20.31
CA VAL A 72 -1.04 9.89 -19.09
C VAL A 72 -0.72 9.00 -17.90
N ASP A 73 -1.42 7.88 -17.72
CA ASP A 73 -1.20 6.92 -16.63
C ASP A 73 0.22 6.35 -16.66
N LYS A 74 0.72 5.99 -17.85
CA LYS A 74 2.12 5.57 -18.05
C LYS A 74 3.13 6.66 -17.67
N ASN A 75 2.86 7.91 -18.02
CA ASN A 75 3.73 9.02 -17.64
C ASN A 75 3.71 9.26 -16.12
N LEU A 76 2.55 9.15 -15.46
CA LEU A 76 2.42 9.26 -14.01
C LEU A 76 3.16 8.12 -13.30
N ALA A 77 2.99 6.87 -13.73
CA ALA A 77 3.74 5.72 -13.20
C ALA A 77 5.26 5.90 -13.37
N GLN A 78 5.69 6.45 -14.52
CA GLN A 78 7.11 6.76 -14.75
C GLN A 78 7.64 7.84 -13.81
N LEU A 79 6.82 8.83 -13.42
CA LEU A 79 7.21 9.82 -12.41
C LEU A 79 7.40 9.16 -11.05
N ASP A 80 6.53 8.25 -10.64
CA ASP A 80 6.64 7.52 -9.38
C ASP A 80 7.90 6.62 -9.37
N THR A 81 8.18 5.93 -10.48
CA THR A 81 9.43 5.14 -10.64
C THR A 81 10.69 6.00 -10.47
N GLN A 82 10.72 7.22 -11.03
CA GLN A 82 11.86 8.12 -10.88
C GLN A 82 12.11 8.52 -9.41
N VAL A 83 11.05 8.71 -8.62
CA VAL A 83 11.16 9.03 -7.19
C VAL A 83 11.68 7.83 -6.41
N ALA A 84 11.12 6.65 -6.65
CA ALA A 84 11.56 5.40 -6.00
C ALA A 84 13.04 5.09 -6.29
N ASP A 85 13.48 5.23 -7.55
CA ASP A 85 14.88 5.04 -7.94
C ASP A 85 15.82 6.06 -7.26
N ALA A 86 15.39 7.32 -7.18
CA ALA A 86 16.17 8.34 -6.49
C ALA A 86 16.28 8.04 -4.98
N TYR A 87 15.18 7.60 -4.35
CA TYR A 87 15.19 7.22 -2.95
C TYR A 87 16.09 6.00 -2.69
N LYS A 88 16.13 5.04 -3.61
CA LYS A 88 17.04 3.89 -3.53
C LYS A 88 18.51 4.31 -3.59
N GLN A 89 18.87 5.27 -4.44
CA GLN A 89 20.22 5.83 -4.50
C GLN A 89 20.57 6.60 -3.22
N LEU A 90 19.61 7.35 -2.67
CA LEU A 90 19.76 8.06 -1.40
C LEU A 90 20.00 7.10 -0.23
N SER A 91 19.12 6.12 -0.05
CA SER A 91 19.15 5.17 1.08
C SER A 91 20.36 4.24 1.08
N SER A 92 20.90 3.93 -0.10
CA SER A 92 22.14 3.16 -0.26
C SER A 92 23.41 3.99 -0.11
N GLY A 93 23.30 5.33 0.02
CA GLY A 93 24.46 6.22 0.10
C GLY A 93 25.22 6.39 -1.21
N GLN A 94 24.61 6.01 -2.34
CA GLN A 94 25.24 6.05 -3.67
C GLN A 94 25.30 7.46 -4.27
N ALA A 95 24.55 8.43 -3.75
CA ALA A 95 24.50 9.78 -4.30
C ALA A 95 24.47 10.87 -3.20
N LYS A 96 25.11 12.01 -3.49
CA LYS A 96 24.97 13.24 -2.70
C LYS A 96 23.61 13.88 -2.98
N SER A 97 22.94 14.39 -1.95
CA SER A 97 21.55 14.87 -2.01
C SER A 97 21.30 15.92 -3.11
N ASP A 98 22.16 16.93 -3.27
CA ASP A 98 21.93 18.00 -4.26
C ASP A 98 22.04 17.52 -5.70
N ALA A 99 23.03 16.68 -6.01
CA ALA A 99 23.21 16.11 -7.34
C ALA A 99 22.06 15.17 -7.70
N LEU A 100 21.61 14.37 -6.72
CA LEU A 100 20.46 13.48 -6.85
C LEU A 100 19.18 14.26 -7.18
N LEU A 101 18.86 15.30 -6.40
CA LEU A 101 17.69 16.13 -6.62
C LEU A 101 17.76 16.90 -7.95
N GLY A 102 18.95 17.36 -8.35
CA GLY A 102 19.19 17.98 -9.65
C GLY A 102 18.89 17.04 -10.82
N GLY A 103 19.39 15.81 -10.76
CA GLY A 103 19.12 14.77 -11.76
C GLY A 103 17.64 14.37 -11.81
N LEU A 104 17.03 14.16 -10.64
CA LEU A 104 15.60 13.83 -10.52
C LEU A 104 14.71 14.93 -11.12
N LYS A 105 15.02 16.20 -10.85
CA LYS A 105 14.28 17.33 -11.44
C LYS A 105 14.32 17.29 -12.98
N GLN A 106 15.48 17.01 -13.57
CA GLN A 106 15.63 16.93 -15.03
C GLN A 106 14.82 15.77 -15.63
N GLN A 107 14.87 14.59 -15.00
CA GLN A 107 14.09 13.44 -15.44
C GLN A 107 12.59 13.72 -15.36
N ARG A 108 12.12 14.25 -14.23
CA ARG A 108 10.72 14.61 -14.02
C ARG A 108 10.24 15.67 -15.01
N SER A 109 11.05 16.70 -15.27
CA SER A 109 10.72 17.74 -16.25
C SER A 109 10.51 17.19 -17.67
N LYS A 110 11.31 16.20 -18.09
CA LYS A 110 11.12 15.52 -19.38
C LYS A 110 9.79 14.75 -19.43
N THR A 111 9.49 13.97 -18.40
CA THR A 111 8.24 13.20 -18.33
C THR A 111 7.01 14.10 -18.24
N ILE A 112 7.08 15.19 -17.46
CA ILE A 112 6.00 16.18 -17.35
C ILE A 112 5.77 16.89 -18.68
N THR A 113 6.83 17.21 -19.43
CA THR A 113 6.71 17.75 -20.79
C THR A 113 5.99 16.77 -21.71
N ALA A 114 6.39 15.49 -21.70
CA ALA A 114 5.74 14.44 -22.50
C ALA A 114 4.25 14.25 -22.13
N LEU A 115 3.92 14.33 -20.84
CA LEU A 115 2.54 14.30 -20.35
C LEU A 115 1.75 15.50 -20.87
N SER A 116 2.32 16.70 -20.78
CA SER A 116 1.68 17.94 -21.25
C SER A 116 1.46 17.91 -22.76
N ASP A 117 2.41 17.38 -23.53
CA ASP A 117 2.30 17.20 -24.98
C ASP A 117 1.23 16.16 -25.36
N THR A 118 1.12 15.07 -24.59
CA THR A 118 0.08 14.05 -24.76
C THR A 118 -1.31 14.66 -24.58
N LEU A 119 -1.49 15.51 -23.57
CA LEU A 119 -2.74 16.22 -23.33
C LEU A 119 -3.01 17.28 -24.43
N GLY A 120 -1.98 18.01 -24.85
CA GLY A 120 -2.08 19.02 -25.92
C GLY A 120 -2.44 18.44 -27.29
N LYS A 121 -2.08 17.19 -27.59
CA LYS A 121 -2.51 16.51 -28.83
C LYS A 121 -4.00 16.16 -28.83
N ALA A 122 -4.60 15.99 -27.66
CA ALA A 122 -5.99 15.58 -27.49
C ALA A 122 -6.93 16.73 -27.10
N GLY A 123 -6.40 17.95 -26.92
CA GLY A 123 -7.15 19.09 -26.43
C GLY A 123 -6.23 20.25 -26.01
N ALA A 124 -6.56 20.93 -24.92
CA ALA A 124 -5.74 22.04 -24.41
C ALA A 124 -4.51 21.51 -23.65
N LYS A 125 -3.33 22.00 -24.02
CA LYS A 125 -2.09 21.71 -23.30
C LYS A 125 -2.13 22.41 -21.92
N PRO A 126 -1.99 21.66 -20.81
CA PRO A 126 -1.90 22.28 -19.49
C PRO A 126 -0.62 23.10 -19.37
N THR A 127 -0.69 24.22 -18.67
CA THR A 127 0.45 25.11 -18.39
C THR A 127 0.87 24.99 -16.92
N GLY A 128 2.13 25.28 -16.62
CA GLY A 128 2.65 25.33 -15.24
C GLY A 128 2.92 23.98 -14.58
N LEU A 129 2.74 22.85 -15.27
CA LEU A 129 3.08 21.53 -14.72
C LEU A 129 4.59 21.36 -14.52
N ASP A 130 5.42 22.06 -15.29
CA ASP A 130 6.89 22.04 -15.20
C ASP A 130 7.40 22.48 -13.82
N ALA A 131 6.65 23.34 -13.12
CA ALA A 131 6.93 23.75 -11.75
C ALA A 131 6.88 22.57 -10.75
N LEU A 132 6.17 21.49 -11.07
CA LEU A 132 6.04 20.27 -10.25
C LEU A 132 7.22 19.30 -10.41
N SER A 133 8.21 19.64 -11.24
CA SER A 133 9.40 18.81 -11.46
C SER A 133 10.36 18.82 -10.26
N LYS A 134 10.36 19.88 -9.44
CA LYS A 134 11.29 20.02 -8.32
C LYS A 134 10.87 19.14 -7.15
N CYS A 135 11.81 18.38 -6.61
CA CYS A 135 11.65 17.64 -5.36
C CYS A 135 12.56 18.24 -4.27
N VAL A 136 12.25 17.91 -3.01
CA VAL A 136 13.01 18.34 -1.84
C VAL A 136 13.32 17.16 -0.93
N MET A 137 14.36 17.30 -0.10
CA MET A 137 14.58 16.38 1.00
C MET A 137 13.54 16.65 2.10
N LYS A 138 13.02 15.58 2.69
CA LYS A 138 12.09 15.65 3.82
C LYS A 138 12.61 14.79 4.96
N GLU A 139 12.71 15.39 6.13
CA GLU A 139 13.08 14.66 7.34
C GLU A 139 11.95 13.74 7.80
N ALA A 140 12.32 12.55 8.26
CA ALA A 140 11.42 11.56 8.81
C ALA A 140 12.12 10.79 9.93
N ALA A 141 11.40 10.50 11.02
CA ALA A 141 11.95 9.65 12.08
C ALA A 141 12.38 8.30 11.49
N ALA A 142 13.63 7.90 11.77
CA ALA A 142 14.19 6.64 11.30
C ALA A 142 13.53 5.44 12.01
N ALA A 143 13.51 4.31 11.31
CA ALA A 143 13.19 3.03 11.93
C ALA A 143 14.18 2.75 13.08
N ASP A 144 13.68 2.52 14.29
CA ASP A 144 14.50 2.00 15.36
C ASP A 144 14.87 0.55 15.05
N PRO A 145 16.10 0.09 15.34
CA PRO A 145 16.44 -1.31 15.24
C PRO A 145 15.47 -2.12 16.11
N ALA A 146 14.92 -3.20 15.55
CA ALA A 146 14.06 -4.12 16.29
C ALA A 146 14.74 -4.52 17.61
N PRO A 147 14.02 -4.53 18.76
CA PRO A 147 14.63 -4.92 20.01
C PRO A 147 15.12 -6.37 19.91
N ALA A 148 16.41 -6.60 20.12
CA ALA A 148 16.93 -7.90 20.48
C ALA A 148 16.36 -8.21 21.88
N ASN A 149 15.23 -8.91 21.95
CA ASN A 149 14.69 -9.34 23.23
C ASN A 149 15.67 -10.32 23.87
N GLY A 150 16.31 -9.85 24.95
CA GLY A 150 17.13 -10.67 25.83
C GLY A 150 16.27 -11.72 26.53
N ALA A 151 16.48 -12.98 26.18
CA ALA A 151 16.33 -14.07 27.13
C ALA A 151 17.63 -14.11 27.94
N GLN A 152 17.57 -13.71 29.22
CA GLN A 152 18.60 -14.07 30.19
C GLN A 152 18.56 -15.58 30.39
N GLY A 153 19.59 -16.30 29.95
CA GLY A 153 19.74 -17.72 30.22
C GLY A 153 20.77 -18.44 29.36
N ALA A 154 21.94 -18.68 29.96
CA ALA A 154 22.97 -19.67 29.62
C ALA A 154 23.87 -19.44 28.39
N ALA A 155 25.17 -19.59 28.66
CA ALA A 155 26.30 -19.46 27.75
C ALA A 155 26.31 -20.54 26.65
N ALA A 156 26.60 -20.12 25.42
CA ALA A 156 27.30 -20.94 24.43
C ALA A 156 27.96 -20.04 23.38
N GLN A 157 29.27 -20.23 23.21
CA GLN A 157 30.10 -19.58 22.21
C GLN A 157 29.75 -20.06 20.79
N GLY A 158 29.86 -19.16 19.81
CA GLY A 158 30.20 -19.53 18.43
C GLY A 158 29.05 -19.59 17.43
N ALA A 159 28.68 -18.43 16.88
CA ALA A 159 28.47 -18.22 15.44
C ALA A 159 28.09 -16.75 15.24
N ALA A 160 28.97 -15.96 14.64
CA ALA A 160 28.62 -14.66 14.11
C ALA A 160 27.67 -14.87 12.92
N ALA A 161 26.37 -14.96 13.20
CA ALA A 161 25.36 -14.76 12.18
C ALA A 161 25.53 -13.33 11.67
N GLN A 162 26.04 -13.19 10.45
CA GLN A 162 26.01 -11.92 9.73
C GLN A 162 24.54 -11.49 9.68
N ALA A 163 24.19 -10.49 10.49
CA ALA A 163 22.91 -9.83 10.38
C ALA A 163 22.77 -9.36 8.92
N ALA A 164 21.70 -9.80 8.25
CA ALA A 164 21.32 -9.22 6.98
C ALA A 164 21.27 -7.68 7.15
N PRO A 165 21.73 -6.90 6.17
CA PRO A 165 21.68 -5.45 6.26
C PRO A 165 20.25 -5.03 6.60
N GLN A 166 20.05 -4.47 7.79
CA GLN A 166 18.78 -3.87 8.19
C GLN A 166 18.39 -2.87 7.09
N ALA A 167 17.21 -3.04 6.51
CA ALA A 167 16.69 -2.06 5.58
C ALA A 167 16.62 -0.71 6.32
N LYS A 168 17.40 0.26 5.84
CA LYS A 168 17.28 1.65 6.25
C LYS A 168 15.94 2.14 5.68
N GLY A 169 14.91 2.22 6.51
CA GLY A 169 13.57 2.66 6.11
C GLY A 169 12.48 1.73 6.63
N GLY A 170 11.47 2.30 7.29
CA GLY A 170 10.37 1.57 7.92
C GLY A 170 9.83 2.31 9.14
N PRO A 171 8.79 1.78 9.80
CA PRO A 171 8.18 2.50 10.90
C PRO A 171 9.13 2.58 12.10
N ALA A 172 9.26 3.79 12.63
CA ALA A 172 9.94 4.09 13.89
C ALA A 172 9.09 3.62 15.07
N ARG A 173 9.68 3.50 16.27
CA ARG A 173 8.87 3.24 17.48
C ARG A 173 7.80 4.31 17.69
N SER A 174 8.10 5.56 17.31
CA SER A 174 7.16 6.67 17.37
C SER A 174 5.96 6.55 16.43
N ASP A 175 5.99 5.62 15.46
CA ASP A 175 4.84 5.30 14.61
C ASP A 175 3.87 4.32 15.29
N PHE A 176 4.20 3.80 16.47
CA PHE A 176 3.33 2.90 17.24
C PHE A 176 2.77 3.58 18.47
N VAL A 177 1.52 3.25 18.82
CA VAL A 177 0.88 3.74 20.05
C VAL A 177 0.03 2.64 20.68
N ALA A 178 0.10 2.50 22.00
CA ALA A 178 -0.80 1.60 22.73
C ALA A 178 -2.25 2.08 22.59
N ILE A 179 -3.12 1.24 22.04
CA ILE A 179 -4.52 1.61 21.79
C ILE A 179 -5.26 1.99 23.08
N GLY A 180 -4.81 1.44 24.22
CA GLY A 180 -5.30 1.76 25.57
C GLY A 180 -5.17 3.24 25.92
N ASN A 181 -4.15 3.92 25.40
CA ASN A 181 -3.85 5.33 25.67
C ASN A 181 -4.62 6.30 24.77
N VAL A 182 -5.35 5.78 23.78
CA VAL A 182 -6.11 6.56 22.81
C VAL A 182 -7.53 6.74 23.33
N LYS A 183 -8.02 7.98 23.39
CA LYS A 183 -9.41 8.25 23.74
C LYS A 183 -10.35 7.82 22.59
N PRO A 184 -11.56 7.32 22.87
CA PRO A 184 -12.56 7.08 21.84
C PRO A 184 -12.78 8.31 20.96
N ASN A 185 -12.74 8.13 19.65
CA ASN A 185 -12.78 9.21 18.67
C ASN A 185 -13.69 8.91 17.47
N VAL A 186 -14.36 7.76 17.46
CA VAL A 186 -15.35 7.42 16.44
C VAL A 186 -16.70 8.02 16.81
N ARG A 187 -17.30 8.74 15.86
CA ARG A 187 -18.67 9.23 15.93
C ARG A 187 -19.48 8.58 14.81
N LYS A 188 -20.64 8.01 15.14
CA LYS A 188 -21.59 7.49 14.16
C LYS A 188 -22.75 8.49 14.06
N PRO A 189 -23.09 8.97 12.85
CA PRO A 189 -24.28 9.81 12.68
C PRO A 189 -25.54 9.00 13.06
N ALA A 190 -26.49 9.66 13.70
CA ALA A 190 -27.78 9.06 14.00
C ALA A 190 -28.59 8.88 12.70
N ALA A 191 -29.37 7.80 12.63
CA ALA A 191 -30.28 7.60 11.52
C ALA A 191 -31.47 8.57 11.63
N GLY A 192 -31.68 9.38 10.60
CA GLY A 192 -32.86 10.24 10.45
C GLY A 192 -34.06 9.49 9.85
N GLY A 193 -35.22 10.15 9.78
CA GLY A 193 -36.46 9.54 9.27
C GLY A 193 -36.41 9.04 7.82
N GLY A 194 -35.48 9.56 7.01
CA GLY A 194 -35.25 9.14 5.62
C GLY A 194 -34.16 8.09 5.42
N ALA A 195 -33.56 7.57 6.48
CA ALA A 195 -32.38 6.71 6.42
C ALA A 195 -32.62 5.39 5.63
N SER A 196 -31.52 4.87 5.09
CA SER A 196 -31.38 3.47 4.72
C SER A 196 -30.52 2.78 5.78
N THR A 197 -31.17 2.08 6.71
CA THR A 197 -30.52 1.48 7.88
C THR A 197 -30.00 0.06 7.63
N GLY A 198 -30.26 -0.51 6.45
CA GLY A 198 -29.86 -1.86 6.11
C GLY A 198 -28.39 -1.98 5.73
N SER A 199 -27.94 -3.22 5.61
CA SER A 199 -26.62 -3.57 5.10
C SER A 199 -26.65 -4.84 4.24
N LEU A 200 -25.63 -4.99 3.40
CA LEU A 200 -25.31 -6.23 2.71
C LEU A 200 -23.88 -6.63 3.06
N ALA A 201 -23.69 -7.78 3.71
CA ALA A 201 -22.38 -8.38 3.83
C ALA A 201 -22.05 -9.23 2.60
N VAL A 202 -20.80 -9.27 2.17
CA VAL A 202 -20.32 -10.13 1.09
C VAL A 202 -19.19 -11.02 1.63
N GLN A 203 -19.28 -12.33 1.41
CA GLN A 203 -18.28 -13.30 1.87
C GLN A 203 -17.35 -13.69 0.72
N CYS A 204 -16.16 -13.08 0.66
CA CYS A 204 -15.16 -13.34 -0.40
C CYS A 204 -13.90 -14.08 0.09
N GLY A 205 -13.87 -14.51 1.36
CA GLY A 205 -12.71 -15.16 1.95
C GLY A 205 -11.63 -14.18 2.41
N ARG A 206 -10.41 -14.69 2.57
CA ARG A 206 -9.25 -14.02 3.17
C ARG A 206 -8.01 -14.20 2.29
N ASN A 207 -8.24 -14.25 0.98
CA ASN A 207 -7.27 -14.60 -0.04
C ASN A 207 -6.66 -16.01 0.12
N GLU A 208 -7.53 -17.03 0.28
CA GLU A 208 -7.10 -18.42 0.31
C GLU A 208 -6.43 -18.91 -0.98
N ASN A 209 -6.71 -18.25 -2.11
CA ASN A 209 -6.12 -18.53 -3.41
C ASN A 209 -4.76 -17.88 -3.64
N ASN A 210 -4.22 -17.12 -2.68
CA ASN A 210 -2.92 -16.44 -2.76
C ASN A 210 -2.77 -15.51 -3.97
N HIS A 211 -3.84 -14.78 -4.29
CA HIS A 211 -3.80 -13.74 -5.31
C HIS A 211 -3.12 -12.49 -4.73
N PHE A 212 -1.84 -12.35 -5.04
CA PHE A 212 -1.01 -11.21 -4.69
C PHE A 212 -0.31 -10.71 -5.94
N ASN A 213 -0.32 -9.41 -6.18
CA ASN A 213 0.51 -8.76 -7.18
C ASN A 213 0.77 -7.30 -6.77
N PRO A 214 1.82 -6.67 -7.32
CA PRO A 214 2.13 -5.28 -7.02
C PRO A 214 1.60 -4.29 -8.06
N ASP A 215 0.55 -4.68 -8.77
CA ASP A 215 -0.04 -3.87 -9.81
C ASP A 215 -1.09 -2.93 -9.22
N ASN A 216 -1.37 -1.84 -9.94
CA ASN A 216 -2.48 -0.95 -9.63
C ASN A 216 -3.32 -0.70 -10.89
N VAL A 217 -4.33 -1.53 -11.10
CA VAL A 217 -5.21 -1.47 -12.28
C VAL A 217 -6.10 -0.22 -12.33
N ILE A 218 -6.26 0.50 -11.21
CA ILE A 218 -7.02 1.75 -11.18
C ILE A 218 -6.11 2.92 -11.58
N VAL A 219 -4.97 3.08 -10.90
CA VAL A 219 -4.10 4.27 -11.04
C VAL A 219 -3.04 4.11 -12.15
N ALA A 220 -2.62 2.88 -12.43
CA ALA A 220 -1.57 2.58 -13.40
C ALA A 220 -1.96 1.39 -14.31
N PRO A 221 -3.12 1.45 -15.00
CA PRO A 221 -3.55 0.37 -15.88
C PRO A 221 -2.51 0.09 -16.98
N GLY A 222 -2.23 -1.20 -17.18
CA GLY A 222 -1.25 -1.71 -18.14
C GLY A 222 0.21 -1.59 -17.69
N VAL A 223 0.47 -1.16 -16.45
CA VAL A 223 1.81 -1.05 -15.88
C VAL A 223 2.00 -2.05 -14.74
N SER A 224 2.84 -3.07 -14.99
CA SER A 224 3.23 -4.00 -13.94
C SER A 224 4.05 -3.30 -12.86
N ASN A 225 3.91 -3.75 -11.61
CA ASN A 225 4.52 -3.10 -10.44
C ASN A 225 4.15 -1.62 -10.26
N GLY A 226 3.05 -1.16 -10.87
CA GLY A 226 2.63 0.24 -10.78
C GLY A 226 2.30 0.72 -9.36
N ALA A 227 2.12 -0.21 -8.40
CA ALA A 227 1.93 0.13 -7.00
C ALA A 227 3.24 0.24 -6.22
N HIS A 228 4.33 -0.42 -6.67
CA HIS A 228 5.57 -0.59 -5.90
C HIS A 228 5.40 -1.25 -4.52
N HIS A 229 4.24 -1.85 -4.25
CA HIS A 229 3.95 -2.62 -3.04
C HIS A 229 2.98 -3.75 -3.36
N MET A 230 3.01 -4.82 -2.56
CA MET A 230 2.15 -5.96 -2.77
C MET A 230 0.71 -5.69 -2.29
N HIS A 231 -0.27 -5.96 -3.14
CA HIS A 231 -1.68 -5.99 -2.76
C HIS A 231 -2.18 -7.40 -2.47
N ASP A 232 -3.10 -7.50 -1.53
CA ASP A 232 -3.89 -8.67 -1.16
C ASP A 232 -5.28 -8.56 -1.81
N TYR A 233 -5.71 -9.58 -2.55
CA TYR A 233 -6.97 -9.53 -3.32
C TYR A 233 -7.99 -10.56 -2.83
N VAL A 234 -9.26 -10.15 -2.76
CA VAL A 234 -10.41 -11.06 -2.67
C VAL A 234 -11.50 -10.68 -3.69
N GLY A 235 -12.38 -11.63 -3.98
CA GLY A 235 -13.41 -11.50 -5.00
C GLY A 235 -12.90 -11.91 -6.36
N ASN A 236 -12.68 -10.95 -7.26
CA ASN A 236 -12.21 -11.21 -8.61
C ASN A 236 -10.89 -12.01 -8.64
N LYS A 237 -10.86 -13.11 -9.40
CA LYS A 237 -9.74 -14.06 -9.40
C LYS A 237 -8.56 -13.69 -10.30
N ILE A 238 -8.67 -12.67 -11.14
CA ILE A 238 -7.66 -12.38 -12.18
C ILE A 238 -7.17 -10.93 -12.19
N THR A 239 -7.60 -10.10 -11.23
CA THR A 239 -7.27 -8.68 -11.21
C THR A 239 -5.76 -8.41 -11.14
N ASP A 240 -5.22 -7.83 -12.19
CA ASP A 240 -3.82 -7.45 -12.36
C ASP A 240 -3.70 -6.17 -13.20
N ALA A 241 -2.48 -5.72 -13.49
CA ALA A 241 -2.23 -4.52 -14.30
C ALA A 241 -2.97 -4.53 -15.64
N PHE A 242 -3.20 -5.69 -16.26
CA PHE A 242 -3.72 -5.82 -17.62
C PHE A 242 -5.23 -6.11 -17.67
N SER A 243 -5.85 -6.18 -16.51
CA SER A 243 -7.28 -6.46 -16.39
C SER A 243 -8.12 -5.35 -17.01
N THR A 244 -9.07 -5.75 -17.85
CA THR A 244 -10.05 -4.89 -18.51
C THR A 244 -11.43 -5.10 -17.89
N ASN A 245 -12.38 -4.19 -18.14
CA ASN A 245 -13.77 -4.42 -17.73
C ASN A 245 -14.31 -5.76 -18.23
N ASN A 246 -13.94 -6.16 -19.47
CA ASN A 246 -14.38 -7.42 -20.06
C ASN A 246 -13.74 -8.63 -19.37
N SER A 247 -12.43 -8.60 -19.11
CA SER A 247 -11.78 -9.72 -18.43
C SER A 247 -12.28 -9.85 -16.99
N LEU A 248 -12.43 -8.75 -16.26
CA LEU A 248 -12.98 -8.75 -14.90
C LEU A 248 -14.42 -9.30 -14.86
N ALA A 249 -15.26 -8.93 -15.82
CA ALA A 249 -16.63 -9.41 -15.93
C ALA A 249 -16.75 -10.88 -16.37
N ALA A 250 -15.74 -11.42 -17.05
CA ALA A 250 -15.67 -12.83 -17.45
C ALA A 250 -15.01 -13.72 -16.38
N ALA A 251 -14.36 -13.12 -15.38
CA ALA A 251 -13.60 -13.83 -14.38
C ALA A 251 -14.48 -14.60 -13.38
N GLY A 252 -13.93 -15.67 -12.82
CA GLY A 252 -14.50 -16.27 -11.61
C GLY A 252 -14.30 -15.37 -10.38
N THR A 253 -15.03 -15.67 -9.32
CA THR A 253 -14.91 -14.98 -8.02
C THR A 253 -14.67 -15.94 -6.86
N THR A 254 -14.10 -15.44 -5.76
CA THR A 254 -14.09 -16.08 -4.44
C THR A 254 -15.32 -15.74 -3.60
N CYS A 255 -16.16 -14.79 -4.02
CA CYS A 255 -17.37 -14.40 -3.30
C CYS A 255 -18.50 -15.42 -3.46
N THR A 256 -19.14 -15.82 -2.34
CA THR A 256 -20.17 -16.87 -2.31
C THR A 256 -21.47 -16.49 -3.01
N ASN A 257 -21.74 -15.19 -3.17
CA ASN A 257 -22.96 -14.66 -3.81
C ASN A 257 -22.77 -14.36 -5.31
N GLY A 258 -21.63 -14.76 -5.90
CA GLY A 258 -21.33 -14.51 -7.32
C GLY A 258 -20.86 -13.09 -7.64
N ASP A 259 -20.59 -12.26 -6.63
CA ASP A 259 -19.99 -10.94 -6.83
C ASP A 259 -18.60 -11.04 -7.46
N GLN A 260 -18.43 -10.53 -8.69
CA GLN A 260 -17.15 -10.54 -9.41
C GLN A 260 -16.25 -9.35 -9.08
N SER A 261 -16.64 -8.49 -8.13
CA SER A 261 -15.90 -7.27 -7.78
C SER A 261 -14.49 -7.58 -7.28
N ALA A 262 -13.57 -6.67 -7.52
CA ALA A 262 -12.22 -6.73 -6.96
C ALA A 262 -12.18 -5.89 -5.69
N TYR A 263 -11.78 -6.51 -4.58
CA TYR A 263 -11.52 -5.84 -3.31
C TYR A 263 -10.06 -6.09 -2.94
N TYR A 264 -9.29 -5.03 -2.77
CA TYR A 264 -7.87 -5.19 -2.47
C TYR A 264 -7.31 -4.06 -1.61
N TRP A 265 -6.20 -4.37 -0.95
CA TRP A 265 -5.51 -3.50 0.01
C TRP A 265 -4.03 -3.90 0.06
N PRO A 266 -3.09 -3.01 0.46
CA PRO A 266 -1.69 -3.39 0.59
C PRO A 266 -1.53 -4.42 1.71
N VAL A 267 -0.61 -5.37 1.54
CA VAL A 267 -0.37 -6.41 2.54
C VAL A 267 0.18 -5.83 3.85
N LEU A 268 0.00 -6.56 4.95
CA LEU A 268 0.65 -6.28 6.22
C LEU A 268 1.84 -7.22 6.38
N ARG A 269 3.03 -6.71 6.68
CA ARG A 269 4.22 -7.54 6.93
C ARG A 269 4.67 -7.49 8.37
N LEU A 270 5.08 -8.63 8.89
CA LEU A 270 5.98 -8.66 10.05
C LEU A 270 7.36 -8.22 9.60
N ARG A 271 7.97 -7.29 10.35
CA ARG A 271 9.36 -6.86 10.14
C ARG A 271 10.29 -7.74 10.96
N ASP A 272 10.23 -9.05 10.70
CA ASP A 272 10.89 -10.10 11.48
C ASP A 272 12.27 -10.52 10.95
N GLY A 273 12.79 -9.79 9.95
CA GLY A 273 14.09 -10.05 9.33
C GLY A 273 14.14 -11.30 8.46
N LYS A 274 13.01 -11.99 8.23
CA LYS A 274 12.98 -13.14 7.34
C LYS A 274 12.96 -12.73 5.87
N THR A 275 13.64 -13.53 5.06
CA THR A 275 13.61 -13.43 3.61
C THR A 275 12.34 -14.10 3.09
N GLU A 276 11.35 -13.31 2.70
CA GLU A 276 10.11 -13.80 2.09
C GLU A 276 10.32 -14.14 0.60
N LYS A 277 9.40 -14.89 -0.02
CA LYS A 277 9.48 -15.36 -1.41
C LYS A 277 9.68 -14.23 -2.43
N ASP A 278 9.17 -13.04 -2.12
CA ASP A 278 9.22 -11.85 -2.95
C ASP A 278 10.39 -10.90 -2.60
N ALA A 279 11.33 -11.33 -1.75
CA ALA A 279 12.49 -10.52 -1.35
C ALA A 279 13.39 -10.07 -2.52
N LYS A 280 13.27 -10.70 -3.70
CA LYS A 280 13.97 -10.32 -4.93
C LYS A 280 13.03 -9.93 -6.06
N ALA A 281 11.74 -9.79 -5.79
CA ALA A 281 10.71 -9.47 -6.77
C ALA A 281 10.24 -8.01 -6.65
N PRO A 282 9.68 -7.43 -7.73
CA PRO A 282 8.92 -6.19 -7.67
C PRO A 282 7.77 -6.29 -6.65
N GLY A 283 7.47 -5.19 -5.96
CA GLY A 283 6.49 -5.09 -4.89
C GLY A 283 6.92 -5.66 -3.54
N GLY A 284 7.93 -6.51 -3.55
CA GLY A 284 8.61 -7.03 -2.37
C GLY A 284 9.94 -6.32 -2.15
N GLY A 285 11.02 -7.09 -2.03
CA GLY A 285 12.31 -6.55 -1.61
C GLY A 285 12.97 -5.58 -2.60
N GLN A 286 12.61 -5.59 -3.89
CA GLN A 286 13.12 -4.58 -4.84
C GLN A 286 12.61 -3.17 -4.51
N ASP A 287 11.43 -3.08 -3.91
CA ASP A 287 10.75 -1.86 -3.46
C ASP A 287 10.80 -1.73 -1.92
N ALA A 288 11.82 -2.31 -1.28
CA ALA A 288 12.05 -2.25 0.17
C ALA A 288 10.93 -2.84 1.06
N ASN A 289 9.95 -3.54 0.49
CA ASN A 289 8.95 -4.29 1.23
C ASN A 289 9.52 -5.65 1.66
N ILE A 290 9.90 -5.76 2.94
CA ILE A 290 10.62 -6.91 3.48
C ILE A 290 9.91 -7.54 4.69
N GLY A 291 10.18 -8.83 4.91
CA GLY A 291 9.61 -9.62 5.99
C GLY A 291 8.37 -10.41 5.57
N THR A 292 7.85 -11.19 6.50
CA THR A 292 6.75 -12.13 6.24
C THR A 292 5.42 -11.42 6.01
N ILE A 293 4.78 -11.68 4.87
CA ILE A 293 3.38 -11.28 4.61
C ILE A 293 2.45 -12.01 5.58
N LEU A 294 1.64 -11.23 6.29
CA LEU A 294 0.59 -11.75 7.17
C LEU A 294 -0.67 -12.01 6.36
N LYS A 295 -1.18 -13.24 6.44
CA LYS A 295 -2.53 -13.55 5.97
C LYS A 295 -3.58 -13.00 6.95
N PRO A 296 -4.65 -12.36 6.47
CA PRO A 296 -5.75 -11.94 7.33
C PRO A 296 -6.35 -13.11 8.14
N LYS A 297 -6.58 -12.87 9.43
CA LYS A 297 -7.35 -13.76 10.31
C LYS A 297 -8.82 -13.73 9.92
N GLN A 298 -9.35 -12.55 9.62
CA GLN A 298 -10.73 -12.33 9.22
C GLN A 298 -10.82 -11.14 8.26
N VAL A 299 -11.67 -11.26 7.24
CA VAL A 299 -12.06 -10.17 6.35
C VAL A 299 -13.58 -10.05 6.42
N THR A 300 -14.09 -8.83 6.51
CA THR A 300 -15.52 -8.52 6.40
C THR A 300 -15.68 -7.42 5.36
N ILE A 301 -16.50 -7.68 4.35
CA ILE A 301 -16.89 -6.73 3.31
C ILE A 301 -18.36 -6.44 3.54
N GLU A 302 -18.69 -5.18 3.78
CA GLU A 302 -20.07 -4.76 4.06
C GLU A 302 -20.41 -3.50 3.27
N PHE A 303 -21.58 -3.49 2.65
CA PHE A 303 -22.18 -2.31 2.04
C PHE A 303 -23.27 -1.78 2.96
N LYS A 304 -23.11 -0.54 3.43
CA LYS A 304 -24.02 0.11 4.39
C LYS A 304 -24.88 1.17 3.70
N GLY A 305 -26.08 1.37 4.22
CA GLY A 305 -26.92 2.48 3.77
C GLY A 305 -26.48 3.83 4.33
N SER A 306 -27.24 4.86 3.96
CA SER A 306 -27.04 6.26 4.35
C SER A 306 -27.90 6.60 5.58
N PRO A 307 -27.37 7.35 6.56
CA PRO A 307 -28.11 7.75 7.76
C PRO A 307 -29.18 8.83 7.47
N VAL A 308 -29.18 9.46 6.29
CA VAL A 308 -30.08 10.59 5.97
C VAL A 308 -30.98 10.34 4.76
N SER A 309 -30.69 9.31 3.96
CA SER A 309 -31.42 9.06 2.70
C SER A 309 -31.40 7.60 2.28
N LYS A 310 -32.20 7.27 1.26
CA LYS A 310 -32.02 6.03 0.49
C LYS A 310 -30.76 6.12 -0.38
N VAL A 311 -30.12 4.97 -0.59
CA VAL A 311 -28.98 4.85 -1.50
C VAL A 311 -29.43 4.42 -2.89
N THR A 312 -28.66 4.81 -3.91
CA THR A 312 -28.82 4.36 -5.30
C THR A 312 -27.80 3.28 -5.64
N ALA A 313 -28.10 2.46 -6.66
CA ALA A 313 -27.16 1.47 -7.16
C ALA A 313 -25.83 2.09 -7.62
N MET A 314 -24.72 1.49 -7.21
CA MET A 314 -23.43 1.77 -7.81
C MET A 314 -23.41 1.18 -9.23
N PRO A 315 -23.01 1.96 -10.26
CA PRO A 315 -22.86 1.42 -11.59
C PRO A 315 -21.75 0.35 -11.63
N ARG A 316 -21.93 -0.66 -12.49
CA ARG A 316 -20.89 -1.65 -12.75
C ARG A 316 -19.65 -0.95 -13.32
N PHE A 317 -18.49 -1.45 -12.94
CA PHE A 317 -17.14 -0.95 -13.19
C PHE A 317 -16.79 0.37 -12.50
N MET A 318 -17.57 0.78 -11.50
CA MET A 318 -17.18 1.86 -10.60
C MET A 318 -15.85 1.55 -9.90
N ARG A 319 -14.91 2.50 -9.91
CA ARG A 319 -13.58 2.38 -9.32
C ARG A 319 -13.44 3.35 -8.16
N ILE A 320 -13.13 2.87 -6.96
CA ILE A 320 -12.98 3.74 -5.80
C ILE A 320 -11.68 3.40 -5.07
N ILE A 321 -10.94 4.46 -4.72
CA ILE A 321 -9.76 4.39 -3.84
C ILE A 321 -10.08 5.16 -2.56
N THR A 322 -9.86 4.54 -1.42
CA THR A 322 -9.91 5.19 -0.10
C THR A 322 -8.52 5.18 0.52
N GLY A 323 -8.11 6.29 1.13
CA GLY A 323 -6.74 6.47 1.59
C GLY A 323 -5.78 6.97 0.50
N ASP A 324 -4.51 7.00 0.84
CA ASP A 324 -3.46 7.56 -0.02
C ASP A 324 -2.13 6.82 0.19
N ALA A 325 -1.70 6.05 -0.80
CA ALA A 325 -0.41 5.35 -0.79
C ALA A 325 0.79 6.30 -0.69
N LYS A 326 0.60 7.58 -1.04
CA LYS A 326 1.62 8.64 -1.05
C LYS A 326 1.40 9.69 0.04
N ALA A 327 0.69 9.34 1.12
CA ALA A 327 0.31 10.28 2.19
C ALA A 327 1.49 11.02 2.86
N LEU A 328 2.69 10.43 2.92
CA LEU A 328 3.84 11.11 3.53
C LEU A 328 4.31 12.29 2.68
N THR A 329 4.24 12.18 1.35
CA THR A 329 4.63 13.24 0.42
C THR A 329 3.46 14.19 0.13
N ASN A 330 2.28 13.64 -0.15
CA ASN A 330 1.08 14.42 -0.50
C ASN A 330 0.48 15.17 0.71
N GLY A 331 0.83 14.74 1.92
CA GLY A 331 0.16 15.16 3.14
C GLY A 331 -1.17 14.44 3.36
N ASN A 332 -1.81 14.73 4.49
CA ASN A 332 -2.92 13.91 5.00
C ASN A 332 -4.29 14.23 4.36
N GLY A 333 -4.36 15.02 3.29
CA GLY A 333 -5.62 15.46 2.70
C GLY A 333 -6.48 14.30 2.16
N ASN A 334 -5.82 13.33 1.52
CA ASN A 334 -6.45 12.11 1.00
C ASN A 334 -6.22 10.89 1.91
N ALA A 335 -5.42 11.03 2.98
CA ALA A 335 -5.16 9.96 3.92
C ALA A 335 -6.45 9.59 4.66
N ASN A 336 -6.75 8.28 4.68
CA ASN A 336 -7.93 7.73 5.35
C ASN A 336 -7.61 6.38 6.00
N ALA A 337 -6.34 6.21 6.40
CA ALA A 337 -5.93 5.06 7.19
C ALA A 337 -6.74 5.02 8.49
N SER A 338 -7.14 3.81 8.88
CA SER A 338 -7.93 3.59 10.09
C SER A 338 -7.47 2.31 10.75
N TRP A 339 -6.63 2.46 11.77
CA TRP A 339 -6.09 1.35 12.53
C TRP A 339 -6.69 1.28 13.93
N SER A 340 -6.93 0.05 14.40
CA SER A 340 -7.44 -0.19 15.74
C SER A 340 -7.05 -1.59 16.23
N CYS A 341 -7.64 -2.00 17.35
CA CYS A 341 -7.57 -3.37 17.85
C CYS A 341 -8.99 -3.92 18.05
N THR A 342 -9.15 -5.23 17.94
CA THR A 342 -10.43 -5.87 18.26
C THR A 342 -10.85 -5.54 19.70
N GLY A 343 -12.11 -5.12 19.88
CA GLY A 343 -12.64 -4.62 21.16
C GLY A 343 -12.36 -3.13 21.43
N PHE A 344 -11.58 -2.44 20.58
CA PHE A 344 -11.21 -1.03 20.72
C PHE A 344 -11.58 -0.18 19.50
N GLU A 345 -12.40 -0.70 18.58
CA GLU A 345 -12.73 -0.05 17.29
C GLU A 345 -13.50 1.28 17.41
N ASN A 346 -13.91 1.68 18.61
CA ASN A 346 -14.34 3.05 18.90
C ASN A 346 -13.18 4.07 18.96
N ARG A 347 -11.94 3.60 18.79
CA ARG A 347 -10.69 4.34 18.68
C ARG A 347 -10.06 3.99 17.33
N GLN A 348 -9.91 4.98 16.46
CA GLN A 348 -9.31 4.82 15.13
C GLN A 348 -8.09 5.72 15.01
N LEU A 349 -6.95 5.12 14.70
CA LEU A 349 -5.68 5.80 14.48
C LEU A 349 -5.51 6.07 12.99
N LYS A 350 -5.12 7.30 12.65
CA LYS A 350 -4.96 7.75 11.25
C LYS A 350 -3.50 7.77 10.79
N ASP A 351 -2.58 7.83 11.73
CA ASP A 351 -1.15 8.09 11.49
C ASP A 351 -0.25 7.27 12.43
N LYS A 352 -0.82 6.28 13.12
CA LYS A 352 -0.10 5.37 14.02
C LYS A 352 -0.57 3.93 13.86
N TYR A 353 0.37 3.00 13.99
CA TYR A 353 0.08 1.59 14.20
C TYR A 353 -0.34 1.34 15.65
N PRO A 354 -1.37 0.52 15.88
CA PRO A 354 -1.82 0.18 17.22
C PRO A 354 -0.93 -0.91 17.82
N VAL A 355 -0.53 -0.72 19.08
CA VAL A 355 -0.08 -1.81 19.95
C VAL A 355 -1.30 -2.34 20.69
N CYS A 356 -1.72 -3.55 20.32
CA CYS A 356 -2.92 -4.19 20.86
C CYS A 356 -2.64 -4.89 22.19
N PRO A 357 -3.59 -4.86 23.15
CA PRO A 357 -3.47 -5.62 24.39
C PRO A 357 -3.55 -7.12 24.12
N LYS A 358 -3.07 -7.93 25.08
CA LYS A 358 -3.15 -9.39 25.00
C LYS A 358 -4.60 -9.83 24.79
N GLY A 359 -4.82 -10.71 23.81
CA GLY A 359 -6.16 -11.19 23.45
C GLY A 359 -6.90 -10.33 22.40
N SER A 360 -6.33 -9.18 22.01
CA SER A 360 -6.82 -8.37 20.89
C SER A 360 -5.91 -8.52 19.67
N ASP A 361 -6.52 -8.44 18.48
CA ASP A 361 -5.84 -8.49 17.17
C ASP A 361 -5.81 -7.09 16.55
N VAL A 362 -4.87 -6.85 15.64
CA VAL A 362 -4.79 -5.60 14.87
C VAL A 362 -5.95 -5.55 13.86
N VAL A 363 -6.58 -4.39 13.74
CA VAL A 363 -7.70 -4.14 12.82
C VAL A 363 -7.37 -2.99 11.89
N ARG A 364 -7.59 -3.21 10.59
CA ARG A 364 -7.64 -2.17 9.55
C ARG A 364 -9.09 -2.01 9.11
N THR A 365 -9.55 -0.77 8.99
CA THR A 365 -10.89 -0.46 8.50
C THR A 365 -10.82 0.53 7.33
N PHE A 366 -11.30 0.12 6.16
CA PHE A 366 -11.41 1.00 5.01
C PHE A 366 -12.86 1.38 4.81
N ASN A 367 -13.20 2.60 5.23
CA ASN A 367 -14.46 3.22 4.84
C ASN A 367 -14.25 3.86 3.48
N PHE A 368 -15.04 3.44 2.49
CA PHE A 368 -15.05 4.06 1.19
C PHE A 368 -16.02 5.26 1.17
N GLN A 369 -15.85 6.10 0.17
CA GLN A 369 -16.73 7.21 -0.16
C GLN A 369 -18.14 6.69 -0.42
N SER A 370 -19.15 7.42 0.05
CA SER A 370 -20.57 7.00 -0.02
C SER A 370 -21.45 7.97 -0.81
N CYS A 371 -20.84 8.99 -1.43
CA CYS A 371 -21.50 9.96 -2.28
C CYS A 371 -20.91 9.85 -3.68
N TRP A 372 -21.75 9.75 -4.69
CA TRP A 372 -21.37 9.63 -6.10
C TRP A 372 -21.92 10.81 -6.91
N ASP A 373 -21.15 11.36 -7.86
CA ASP A 373 -21.57 12.46 -8.74
C ASP A 373 -22.78 12.14 -9.65
N GLY A 374 -23.15 10.86 -9.68
CA GLY A 374 -24.33 10.37 -10.36
C GLY A 374 -24.17 10.11 -11.84
N LYS A 375 -22.96 10.29 -12.39
CA LYS A 375 -22.65 10.13 -13.80
C LYS A 375 -21.45 9.20 -14.05
N ASN A 376 -20.33 9.41 -13.36
CA ASN A 376 -19.05 8.82 -13.75
C ASN A 376 -18.71 7.57 -12.93
N ILE A 377 -18.35 6.48 -13.59
CA ILE A 377 -17.84 5.27 -12.91
C ILE A 377 -16.39 5.43 -12.43
N ASP A 378 -15.70 6.44 -12.95
CA ASP A 378 -14.33 6.79 -12.61
C ASP A 378 -14.06 8.24 -13.06
N SER A 379 -13.09 8.90 -12.46
CA SER A 379 -12.63 10.24 -12.87
C SER A 379 -11.18 10.18 -13.33
N ALA A 380 -10.72 11.20 -14.04
CA ALA A 380 -9.34 11.28 -14.53
C ALA A 380 -8.27 11.12 -13.44
N ASN A 381 -8.60 11.52 -12.21
CA ASN A 381 -7.75 11.38 -11.04
C ASN A 381 -8.22 10.28 -10.06
N HIS A 382 -9.19 9.46 -10.48
CA HIS A 382 -9.81 8.37 -9.70
C HIS A 382 -10.46 8.76 -8.36
N ARG A 383 -10.62 10.06 -8.09
CA ARG A 383 -11.08 10.57 -6.79
C ARG A 383 -12.30 11.48 -6.86
N THR A 384 -12.40 12.36 -7.86
CA THR A 384 -13.43 13.42 -7.88
C THR A 384 -14.86 12.97 -8.21
N HIS A 385 -15.04 11.77 -8.77
CA HIS A 385 -16.38 11.24 -9.06
C HIS A 385 -17.11 10.71 -7.81
N VAL A 386 -16.39 10.52 -6.69
CA VAL A 386 -16.95 10.09 -5.41
C VAL A 386 -16.47 10.97 -4.25
N ALA A 387 -17.22 11.02 -3.16
CA ALA A 387 -16.87 11.81 -1.99
C ALA A 387 -17.33 11.14 -0.69
N PHE A 388 -16.63 11.45 0.41
CA PHE A 388 -17.15 11.17 1.74
C PHE A 388 -18.37 12.05 2.03
N ALA A 389 -19.36 11.47 2.70
CA ALA A 389 -20.43 12.26 3.30
C ALA A 389 -19.89 13.18 4.41
N ASP A 390 -20.61 14.24 4.73
CA ASP A 390 -20.27 15.10 5.86
C ASP A 390 -20.47 14.40 7.22
N ALA A 391 -20.18 15.09 8.32
CA ALA A 391 -20.30 14.52 9.67
C ALA A 391 -21.73 14.10 10.05
N ASN A 392 -22.75 14.63 9.37
CA ASN A 392 -24.16 14.28 9.55
C ASN A 392 -24.61 13.21 8.54
N GLY A 393 -23.74 12.80 7.62
CA GLY A 393 -24.02 11.81 6.58
C GLY A 393 -24.60 12.37 5.29
N ASN A 394 -24.61 13.70 5.09
CA ASN A 394 -25.12 14.29 3.86
C ASN A 394 -24.10 14.23 2.72
N CYS A 395 -24.60 14.01 1.50
CA CYS A 395 -23.84 14.24 0.28
C CYS A 395 -23.91 15.71 -0.13
N LYS A 396 -22.78 16.24 -0.64
CA LYS A 396 -22.73 17.58 -1.22
C LYS A 396 -23.70 17.72 -2.39
N LYS A 397 -24.14 18.95 -2.70
CA LYS A 397 -25.00 19.23 -3.85
C LYS A 397 -24.38 18.65 -5.13
N GLY A 398 -25.20 17.96 -5.93
CA GLY A 398 -24.75 17.28 -7.15
C GLY A 398 -24.30 15.82 -6.94
N PHE A 399 -24.14 15.39 -5.68
CA PHE A 399 -23.85 14.00 -5.35
C PHE A 399 -25.11 13.29 -4.82
N LYS A 400 -25.22 12.00 -5.08
CA LYS A 400 -26.25 11.10 -4.56
C LYS A 400 -25.62 10.00 -3.72
N ALA A 401 -26.33 9.59 -2.67
CA ALA A 401 -25.85 8.54 -1.76
C ALA A 401 -25.83 7.18 -2.47
N ILE A 402 -24.72 6.46 -2.36
CA ILE A 402 -24.52 5.06 -2.78
C ILE A 402 -24.25 4.19 -1.54
N PRO A 403 -24.43 2.86 -1.60
CA PRO A 403 -24.01 1.99 -0.51
C PRO A 403 -22.54 2.25 -0.14
N GLN A 404 -22.28 2.53 1.14
CA GLN A 404 -20.92 2.70 1.62
C GLN A 404 -20.24 1.34 1.76
N LEU A 405 -19.24 1.06 0.93
CA LEU A 405 -18.35 -0.07 1.14
C LEU A 405 -17.50 0.16 2.40
N VAL A 406 -17.47 -0.84 3.27
CA VAL A 406 -16.62 -0.93 4.44
C VAL A 406 -15.89 -2.27 4.39
N GLN A 407 -14.55 -2.22 4.32
CA GLN A 407 -13.70 -3.39 4.50
C GLN A 407 -13.13 -3.37 5.91
N ARG A 408 -13.32 -4.46 6.67
CA ARG A 408 -12.70 -4.65 7.99
C ARG A 408 -11.81 -5.87 7.95
N ILE A 409 -10.53 -5.69 8.22
CA ILE A 409 -9.51 -6.73 8.08
C ILE A 409 -8.78 -6.89 9.41
N VAL A 410 -8.74 -8.12 9.92
CA VAL A 410 -8.17 -8.47 11.22
C VAL A 410 -6.92 -9.30 11.04
N TYR A 411 -5.85 -8.96 11.75
CA TYR A 411 -4.57 -9.66 11.71
C TYR A 411 -4.11 -10.08 13.10
N SER A 412 -3.75 -11.35 13.23
CA SER A 412 -2.99 -11.84 14.39
C SER A 412 -1.56 -11.35 14.28
N VAL A 413 -1.19 -10.32 15.05
CA VAL A 413 0.19 -9.84 15.15
C VAL A 413 0.78 -10.32 16.47
N PRO A 414 1.92 -11.04 16.47
CA PRO A 414 2.55 -11.47 17.71
C PRO A 414 2.93 -10.27 18.60
N ALA A 415 2.76 -10.43 19.91
CA ALA A 415 3.08 -9.37 20.86
C ALA A 415 4.55 -8.97 20.76
N GLY A 416 4.82 -7.65 20.71
CA GLY A 416 6.17 -7.10 20.61
C GLY A 416 6.77 -7.12 19.19
N SER A 417 6.06 -7.65 18.19
CA SER A 417 6.51 -7.57 16.79
C SER A 417 6.34 -6.16 16.23
N GLN A 418 7.36 -5.69 15.51
CA GLN A 418 7.18 -4.61 14.54
C GLN A 418 6.48 -5.17 13.30
N PHE A 419 5.52 -4.42 12.79
CA PHE A 419 4.83 -4.70 11.56
C PHE A 419 4.64 -3.41 10.78
N ALA A 420 4.48 -3.52 9.47
CA ALA A 420 4.16 -2.36 8.67
C ALA A 420 3.31 -2.76 7.47
N VAL A 421 2.56 -1.79 6.97
CA VAL A 421 1.90 -1.91 5.68
C VAL A 421 2.96 -1.82 4.58
N ASP A 422 2.79 -2.57 3.49
CA ASP A 422 3.63 -2.32 2.31
C ASP A 422 3.28 -0.95 1.71
N SER A 423 4.29 -0.28 1.18
CA SER A 423 4.16 1.05 0.58
C SER A 423 5.28 1.29 -0.42
N PHE A 424 5.20 2.39 -1.16
CA PHE A 424 6.35 2.96 -1.87
C PHE A 424 7.55 3.16 -0.90
N PRO A 425 8.80 2.94 -1.36
CA PRO A 425 9.99 3.05 -0.53
C PRO A 425 10.14 4.39 0.21
N GLU A 426 9.92 5.49 -0.50
CA GLU A 426 10.04 6.87 0.00
C GLU A 426 8.95 7.25 1.00
N GLN A 427 7.91 6.43 1.13
CA GLN A 427 6.83 6.62 2.10
C GLN A 427 7.13 5.97 3.45
N LEU A 428 8.27 5.28 3.57
CA LEU A 428 8.84 4.74 4.80
C LEU A 428 7.90 3.80 5.57
N HIS A 429 6.95 3.17 4.87
CA HIS A 429 5.94 2.30 5.46
C HIS A 429 5.19 2.99 6.61
N LYS A 430 4.90 4.29 6.46
CA LYS A 430 4.14 5.04 7.46
C LYS A 430 2.68 4.54 7.48
N PRO A 431 2.06 4.38 8.65
CA PRO A 431 0.68 3.88 8.77
C PRO A 431 -0.36 4.73 8.03
N ALA A 432 -0.08 6.02 7.81
CA ALA A 432 -0.95 6.92 7.06
C ALA A 432 -1.05 6.57 5.56
N THR A 433 -0.10 5.79 5.02
CA THR A 433 -0.08 5.37 3.61
C THR A 433 -1.07 4.25 3.31
N ASP A 434 -1.77 3.76 4.34
CA ASP A 434 -2.73 2.69 4.19
C ASP A 434 -3.92 3.13 3.33
N HIS A 435 -4.40 2.20 2.51
CA HIS A 435 -5.43 2.45 1.53
C HIS A 435 -6.19 1.16 1.18
N GLY A 436 -7.34 1.33 0.54
CA GLY A 436 -8.10 0.23 -0.01
C GLY A 436 -8.67 0.62 -1.36
N ASP A 437 -8.78 -0.37 -2.23
CA ASP A 437 -9.22 -0.20 -3.59
C ASP A 437 -10.40 -1.14 -3.89
N PHE A 438 -11.27 -0.67 -4.76
CA PHE A 438 -12.48 -1.36 -5.12
C PHE A 438 -12.82 -1.14 -6.59
N ILE A 439 -13.08 -2.24 -7.31
CA ILE A 439 -13.72 -2.21 -8.61
C ILE A 439 -15.04 -2.97 -8.50
N ASN A 440 -16.15 -2.24 -8.61
CA ASN A 440 -17.48 -2.84 -8.60
C ASN A 440 -17.69 -3.65 -9.89
N VAL A 441 -17.79 -4.98 -9.80
CA VAL A 441 -18.12 -5.84 -10.94
C VAL A 441 -19.39 -6.65 -10.67
N MET A 442 -20.13 -6.33 -9.60
CA MET A 442 -21.47 -6.87 -9.36
C MET A 442 -22.32 -6.73 -10.62
N SER A 443 -23.07 -7.78 -10.96
CA SER A 443 -24.08 -7.66 -12.00
C SER A 443 -25.12 -6.62 -11.60
N ASN A 444 -25.78 -6.01 -12.59
CA ASN A 444 -26.83 -5.01 -12.31
C ASN A 444 -27.93 -5.60 -11.41
N GLY A 445 -28.27 -6.89 -11.59
CA GLY A 445 -29.23 -7.59 -10.74
C GLY A 445 -28.75 -7.76 -9.29
N LEU A 446 -27.48 -8.13 -9.09
CA LEU A 446 -26.91 -8.26 -7.75
C LEU A 446 -26.87 -6.91 -7.02
N MET A 447 -26.46 -5.84 -7.71
CA MET A 447 -26.44 -4.49 -7.13
C MET A 447 -27.86 -3.97 -6.83
N ALA A 448 -28.84 -4.24 -7.71
CA ALA A 448 -30.23 -3.89 -7.44
C ALA A 448 -30.77 -4.61 -6.18
N ASN A 449 -30.45 -5.90 -6.02
CA ASN A 449 -30.80 -6.66 -4.83
C ASN A 449 -30.13 -6.10 -3.57
N ALA A 450 -28.85 -5.71 -3.67
CA ALA A 450 -28.12 -5.06 -2.58
C ALA A 450 -28.83 -3.78 -2.13
N VAL A 451 -29.15 -2.89 -3.07
CA VAL A 451 -29.85 -1.62 -2.78
C VAL A 451 -31.23 -1.86 -2.19
N ASN A 452 -32.00 -2.81 -2.73
CA ASN A 452 -33.32 -3.16 -2.20
C ASN A 452 -33.25 -3.73 -0.78
N CYS A 453 -32.19 -4.46 -0.44
CA CYS A 453 -31.93 -4.90 0.93
C CYS A 453 -31.66 -3.71 1.85
N ILE A 454 -30.68 -2.89 1.47
CA ILE A 454 -30.18 -1.77 2.25
C ILE A 454 -31.27 -0.71 2.48
N ASN A 455 -31.97 -0.31 1.42
CA ASN A 455 -33.06 0.65 1.50
C ASN A 455 -34.27 0.12 2.27
N GLY A 456 -34.46 -1.19 2.28
CA GLY A 456 -35.50 -1.86 3.08
C GLY A 456 -35.16 -2.01 4.56
N GLY A 457 -34.00 -1.54 5.03
CA GLY A 457 -33.60 -1.62 6.44
C GLY A 457 -33.19 -3.03 6.89
N ARG A 458 -32.89 -3.94 5.95
CA ARG A 458 -32.55 -5.34 6.24
C ARG A 458 -31.04 -5.54 6.30
N ALA A 459 -30.59 -6.55 7.05
CA ALA A 459 -29.22 -7.03 7.03
C ALA A 459 -29.13 -8.32 6.19
N CYS A 460 -28.64 -8.21 4.96
CA CYS A 460 -28.48 -9.32 4.03
C CYS A 460 -27.04 -9.83 3.96
N ARG A 461 -26.85 -11.00 3.34
CA ARG A 461 -25.55 -11.66 3.13
C ARG A 461 -25.47 -12.27 1.74
#